data_AF-A0A269XYY5-F1
#
_entry.id   AF-A0A269XYY5-F1
#
_cell.length_a   1.000
_cell.length_b   1.000
_cell.length_c   1.000
_cell.angle_alpha   90.00
_cell.angle_beta   90.00
_cell.angle_gamma   90.00
#
_symmetry.space_group_name_H-M   'P 1'
#
loop_
_entity.id
_entity.type
_entity.pdbx_description
1 polymer ?
#
loop_
_entity_poly.entity_id
_entity_poly.type
_entity_poly.pdbx_seq_one_letter_code
_entity_poly.pdbx_strand_id
1 'polypeptide(L)'
;MLANPVQSWPSAGKVCGLKLLCCASALPGVVRKGVLPGGAEQVAHGYTPQTAAAYLPSVSQLTVFYAPDVAVPDGQGHIMRPQDALRDRDYGTWAGTGLQALDPVQQHAFLTDATFAPPAGESFAAFYHRTALWLDDISQTLPAAVVLARPAVVRNLLLRVLYQGEGAVGLAHAARVDVPPLSYSLISCHAGQWRLGLLGVPAEGA
;
A
#
# COMPACT_ATOMS: atom_id res chain seq x y z
N MET A 1 -17.64 -12.53 -52.20
CA MET A 1 -17.00 -13.58 -51.38
C MET A 1 -15.62 -13.05 -50.97
N LEU A 2 -15.55 -12.29 -49.87
CA LEU A 2 -14.31 -11.66 -49.40
C LEU A 2 -13.84 -12.45 -48.17
N ALA A 3 -12.68 -13.11 -48.31
CA ALA A 3 -12.03 -13.85 -47.26
C ALA A 3 -11.42 -12.88 -46.23
N ASN A 4 -11.75 -13.09 -44.95
CA ASN A 4 -11.20 -12.33 -43.83
C ASN A 4 -9.84 -12.94 -43.43
N PRO A 5 -8.74 -12.17 -43.33
CA PRO A 5 -7.46 -12.73 -42.93
C PRO A 5 -7.48 -13.08 -41.44
N VAL A 6 -7.18 -14.34 -41.13
CA VAL A 6 -6.99 -14.82 -39.76
C VAL A 6 -5.75 -14.12 -39.19
N GLN A 7 -5.97 -13.15 -38.30
CA GLN A 7 -4.93 -12.57 -37.47
C GLN A 7 -4.48 -13.62 -36.46
N SER A 8 -3.34 -14.26 -36.72
CA SER A 8 -2.66 -15.09 -35.74
C SER A 8 -2.05 -14.20 -34.66
N TRP A 9 -2.56 -14.25 -33.43
CA TRP A 9 -1.90 -13.65 -32.29
C TRP A 9 -0.63 -14.45 -31.95
N PRO A 10 0.49 -13.79 -31.63
CA PRO A 10 1.63 -14.49 -31.05
C PRO A 10 1.18 -15.16 -29.75
N SER A 11 1.61 -16.39 -29.52
CA SER A 11 1.40 -17.13 -28.29
C SER A 11 1.97 -16.32 -27.12
N ALA A 12 1.06 -15.64 -26.39
CA ALA A 12 1.41 -14.91 -25.18
C ALA A 12 2.08 -15.87 -24.21
N GLY A 13 3.36 -15.64 -23.93
CA GLY A 13 3.99 -16.17 -22.72
C GLY A 13 3.04 -15.85 -21.56
N LYS A 14 2.77 -16.85 -20.71
CA LYS A 14 1.72 -16.82 -19.67
C LYS A 14 1.83 -15.50 -18.89
N VAL A 15 0.97 -14.53 -19.19
CA VAL A 15 0.91 -13.27 -18.46
C VAL A 15 0.36 -13.63 -17.08
N CYS A 16 1.26 -13.83 -16.13
CA CYS A 16 0.89 -14.23 -14.79
C CYS A 16 0.26 -13.02 -14.10
N GLY A 17 -1.00 -13.13 -13.66
CA GLY A 17 -1.63 -12.07 -12.90
C GLY A 17 -1.11 -12.06 -11.46
N LEU A 18 -0.90 -10.87 -10.89
CA LEU A 18 -0.58 -10.70 -9.47
C LEU A 18 -1.88 -10.71 -8.66
N LYS A 19 -1.89 -11.45 -7.54
CA LYS A 19 -2.82 -11.24 -6.41
C LYS A 19 -2.05 -10.75 -5.18
N LEU A 20 -2.45 -9.62 -4.62
CA LEU A 20 -1.77 -9.03 -3.47
C LEU A 20 -2.73 -8.83 -2.31
N LEU A 21 -2.43 -9.50 -1.19
CA LEU A 21 -3.13 -9.28 0.08
C LEU A 21 -2.40 -8.17 0.84
N CYS A 22 -3.05 -7.02 1.01
CA CYS A 22 -2.51 -5.88 1.73
C CYS A 22 -3.07 -5.86 3.15
N CYS A 23 -2.24 -6.16 4.14
CA CYS A 23 -2.58 -6.09 5.55
C CYS A 23 -2.14 -4.75 6.15
N ALA A 24 -3.11 -3.97 6.59
CA ALA A 24 -2.90 -2.73 7.32
C ALA A 24 -2.53 -3.05 8.78
N SER A 25 -1.41 -2.52 9.23
CA SER A 25 -0.97 -2.63 10.63
C SER A 25 -1.89 -1.85 11.58
N ALA A 26 -1.60 -1.93 12.88
CA ALA A 26 -2.04 -0.93 13.84
C ALA A 26 -1.46 0.46 13.51
N LEU A 27 -2.01 1.50 14.13
CA LEU A 27 -1.44 2.84 14.08
C LEU A 27 -0.62 3.11 15.36
N PRO A 28 0.46 3.90 15.28
CA PRO A 28 1.14 4.41 16.46
C PRO A 28 0.15 5.07 17.43
N GLY A 29 0.34 4.88 18.73
CA GLY A 29 -0.61 5.36 19.75
C GLY A 29 -0.81 6.88 19.72
N VAL A 30 0.20 7.62 19.25
CA VAL A 30 0.19 9.08 19.10
C VAL A 30 -0.80 9.58 18.05
N VAL A 31 -1.11 8.79 17.01
CA VAL A 31 -2.00 9.19 15.91
C VAL A 31 -3.42 9.44 16.41
N ARG A 32 -3.90 8.66 17.39
CA ARG A 32 -5.23 8.84 18.01
C ARG A 32 -5.35 10.17 18.77
N LYS A 33 -4.23 10.82 19.07
CA LYS A 33 -4.17 12.14 19.74
C LYS A 33 -3.96 13.29 18.74
N GLY A 34 -4.03 13.03 17.43
CA GLY A 34 -3.77 14.04 16.40
C GLY A 34 -2.30 14.44 16.27
N VAL A 35 -1.38 13.58 16.75
CA VAL A 35 0.07 13.79 16.68
C VAL A 35 0.64 13.06 15.47
N LEU A 36 1.51 13.73 14.74
CA LEU A 36 2.21 13.16 13.58
C LEU A 36 3.22 12.09 14.07
N PRO A 37 3.12 10.83 13.60
CA PRO A 37 3.95 9.76 14.11
C PRO A 37 5.40 9.87 13.62
N GLY A 38 6.33 9.30 14.38
CA GLY A 38 7.70 9.07 13.90
C GLY A 38 7.82 7.80 13.05
N GLY A 39 8.91 7.70 12.28
CA GLY A 39 9.22 6.52 11.45
C GLY A 39 9.88 5.35 12.20
N ALA A 40 10.38 5.57 13.43
CA ALA A 40 11.16 4.57 14.16
C ALA A 40 10.30 3.56 14.97
N GLU A 41 9.05 3.91 15.29
CA GLU A 41 8.15 3.02 16.03
C GLU A 41 7.66 1.90 15.11
N GLN A 42 7.92 0.65 15.49
CA GLN A 42 7.34 -0.52 14.85
C GLN A 42 5.99 -0.84 15.48
N VAL A 43 4.97 -0.98 14.63
CA VAL A 43 3.60 -1.28 15.07
C VAL A 43 3.19 -2.70 14.73
N ALA A 44 2.37 -3.31 15.60
CA ALA A 44 1.84 -4.65 15.39
C ALA A 44 0.96 -4.75 14.14
N HIS A 45 0.79 -5.95 13.60
CA HIS A 45 -0.08 -6.25 12.47
C HIS A 45 -1.00 -7.43 12.79
N GLY A 46 -2.15 -7.51 12.13
CA GLY A 46 -3.09 -8.63 12.25
C GLY A 46 -2.85 -9.78 11.26
N TYR A 47 -1.73 -9.78 10.52
CA TYR A 47 -1.44 -10.82 9.54
C TYR A 47 -1.27 -12.20 10.19
N THR A 48 -1.95 -13.19 9.62
CA THR A 48 -1.75 -14.60 9.89
C THR A 48 -1.58 -15.36 8.57
N PRO A 49 -0.79 -16.45 8.54
CA PRO A 49 -0.69 -17.32 7.36
C PRO A 49 -2.06 -17.87 6.91
N GLN A 50 -3.00 -18.05 7.84
CA GLN A 50 -4.36 -18.53 7.57
C GLN A 50 -5.15 -17.51 6.75
N THR A 51 -5.04 -16.21 7.07
CA THR A 51 -5.67 -15.15 6.27
C THR A 51 -5.11 -15.16 4.84
N ALA A 52 -3.81 -15.32 4.65
CA ALA A 52 -3.23 -15.45 3.30
C ALA A 52 -3.77 -16.68 2.56
N ALA A 53 -3.84 -17.83 3.22
CA ALA A 53 -4.35 -19.07 2.61
C ALA A 53 -5.82 -18.97 2.17
N ALA A 54 -6.63 -18.11 2.80
CA ALA A 54 -8.02 -17.89 2.44
C ALA A 54 -8.21 -17.10 1.13
N TYR A 55 -7.26 -16.22 0.76
CA TYR A 55 -7.42 -15.28 -0.36
C TYR A 55 -6.40 -15.44 -1.49
N LEU A 56 -5.24 -16.02 -1.19
CA LEU A 56 -4.15 -16.20 -2.14
C LEU A 56 -4.11 -17.65 -2.65
N PRO A 57 -3.57 -17.89 -3.87
CA PRO A 57 -3.41 -19.25 -4.38
C PRO A 57 -2.51 -20.07 -3.44
N SER A 58 -2.81 -21.37 -3.35
CA SER A 58 -1.97 -22.31 -2.61
C SER A 58 -0.59 -22.39 -3.27
N VAL A 59 0.42 -21.87 -2.57
CA VAL A 59 1.83 -21.92 -2.98
C VAL A 59 2.66 -22.41 -1.79
N SER A 60 3.79 -23.07 -2.07
CA SER A 60 4.68 -23.59 -1.04
C SER A 60 5.31 -22.48 -0.20
N GLN A 61 5.63 -21.33 -0.81
CA GLN A 61 6.17 -20.15 -0.15
C GLN A 61 5.58 -18.89 -0.75
N LEU A 62 5.05 -18.01 0.09
CA LEU A 62 4.67 -16.65 -0.31
C LEU A 62 5.82 -15.69 -0.05
N THR A 63 5.93 -14.66 -0.88
CA THR A 63 6.72 -13.48 -0.53
C THR A 63 5.87 -12.57 0.35
N VAL A 64 6.38 -12.23 1.52
CA VAL A 64 5.78 -11.25 2.43
C VAL A 64 6.68 -10.03 2.45
N PHE A 65 6.22 -8.96 1.82
CA PHE A 65 6.85 -7.66 1.91
C PHE A 65 6.37 -6.95 3.17
N TYR A 66 7.28 -6.41 3.95
CA TYR A 66 6.91 -5.66 5.14
C TYR A 66 7.66 -4.33 5.22
N ALA A 67 6.94 -3.30 5.65
CA ALA A 67 7.48 -1.98 5.89
C ALA A 67 8.42 -2.00 7.12
N PRO A 68 9.49 -1.18 7.14
CA PRO A 68 10.47 -1.17 8.24
C PRO A 68 9.87 -0.73 9.60
N ASP A 69 8.75 -0.02 9.55
CA ASP A 69 7.99 0.54 10.66
C ASP A 69 6.77 -0.32 11.04
N VAL A 70 6.73 -1.57 10.58
CA VAL A 70 5.80 -2.61 11.02
C VAL A 70 6.60 -3.71 11.71
N ALA A 71 6.04 -4.29 12.77
CA ALA A 71 6.66 -5.39 13.50
C ALA A 71 7.01 -6.53 12.53
N VAL A 72 8.18 -7.15 12.75
CA VAL A 72 8.67 -8.22 11.87
C VAL A 72 7.70 -9.40 11.92
N PRO A 73 7.15 -9.85 10.78
CA PRO A 73 6.26 -11.01 10.75
C PRO A 73 7.01 -12.30 11.12
N ASP A 74 6.28 -13.26 11.69
CA ASP A 74 6.82 -14.61 11.85
C ASP A 74 7.08 -15.23 10.46
N GLY A 75 8.31 -15.69 10.24
CA GLY A 75 8.84 -16.07 8.93
C GLY A 75 8.57 -17.52 8.52
N GLN A 76 7.76 -18.28 9.26
CA GLN A 76 7.64 -19.72 9.04
C GLN A 76 7.14 -20.07 7.63
N GLY A 77 8.02 -20.68 6.84
CA GLY A 77 7.70 -21.21 5.50
C GLY A 77 7.52 -20.15 4.41
N HIS A 78 7.78 -18.87 4.67
CA HIS A 78 7.58 -17.77 3.73
C HIS A 78 8.85 -16.94 3.55
N ILE A 79 8.95 -16.23 2.42
CA ILE A 79 10.10 -15.38 2.10
C ILE A 79 9.82 -13.97 2.62
N MET A 80 10.45 -13.62 3.73
CA MET A 80 10.32 -12.28 4.33
C MET A 80 11.21 -11.28 3.58
N ARG A 81 10.64 -10.17 3.12
CA ARG A 81 11.39 -9.11 2.41
C ARG A 81 11.10 -7.74 3.01
N PRO A 82 12.03 -7.16 3.79
CA PRO A 82 11.88 -5.77 4.21
C PRO A 82 11.88 -4.88 2.98
N GLN A 83 10.97 -3.91 2.93
CA GLN A 83 10.81 -3.03 1.79
C GLN A 83 10.70 -1.57 2.23
N ASP A 84 11.77 -0.81 1.99
CA ASP A 84 11.81 0.61 2.34
C ASP A 84 10.80 1.45 1.54
N ALA A 85 10.47 1.03 0.31
CA ALA A 85 9.39 1.66 -0.47
C ALA A 85 7.99 1.52 0.17
N LEU A 86 7.86 0.78 1.27
CA LEU A 86 6.62 0.64 2.03
C LEU A 86 6.63 1.34 3.40
N ARG A 87 7.70 2.04 3.81
CA ARG A 87 7.68 2.86 5.05
C ARG A 87 6.55 3.88 5.00
N ASP A 88 5.97 4.27 6.14
CA ASP A 88 4.97 5.33 6.21
C ASP A 88 5.53 6.68 5.73
N ARG A 89 4.64 7.66 5.52
CA ARG A 89 5.03 9.02 5.11
C ARG A 89 5.97 9.63 6.14
N ASP A 90 7.09 10.16 5.66
CA ASP A 90 8.02 10.87 6.51
C ASP A 90 7.48 12.27 6.83
N TYR A 91 7.27 12.57 8.12
CA TYR A 91 6.84 13.88 8.59
C TYR A 91 8.03 14.78 9.00
N GLY A 92 9.27 14.32 8.82
CA GLY A 92 10.48 15.08 9.08
C GLY A 92 10.53 15.63 10.50
N THR A 93 10.85 16.91 10.63
CA THR A 93 10.95 17.58 11.94
C THR A 93 9.60 17.78 12.63
N TRP A 94 8.48 17.49 11.96
CA TRP A 94 7.15 17.55 12.58
C TRP A 94 6.76 16.26 13.30
N ALA A 95 7.52 15.17 13.16
CA ALA A 95 7.29 13.95 13.92
C ALA A 95 7.22 14.23 15.44
N GLY A 96 6.22 13.68 16.12
CA GLY A 96 5.94 13.93 17.54
C GLY A 96 5.18 15.23 17.83
N THR A 97 4.93 16.07 16.82
CA THR A 97 4.18 17.33 16.98
C THR A 97 2.69 17.12 16.71
N GLY A 98 1.84 17.75 17.52
CA GLY A 98 0.39 17.79 17.29
C GLY A 98 0.05 18.62 16.06
N LEU A 99 -0.82 18.10 15.18
CA LEU A 99 -1.21 18.81 13.95
C LEU A 99 -1.79 20.21 14.22
N GLN A 100 -2.51 20.36 15.34
CA GLN A 100 -3.11 21.64 15.78
C GLN A 100 -2.11 22.62 16.40
N ALA A 101 -0.87 22.18 16.66
CA ALA A 101 0.20 23.03 17.20
C ALA A 101 1.10 23.61 16.10
N LEU A 102 0.87 23.24 14.84
CA LEU A 102 1.63 23.77 13.71
C LEU A 102 1.19 25.19 13.37
N ASP A 103 2.06 25.92 12.68
CA ASP A 103 1.68 27.19 12.07
C ASP A 103 0.46 27.01 11.14
N PRO A 104 -0.60 27.85 11.25
CA PRO A 104 -1.84 27.66 10.51
C PRO A 104 -1.67 27.66 8.98
N VAL A 105 -0.73 28.44 8.44
CA VAL A 105 -0.48 28.51 7.00
C VAL A 105 0.17 27.20 6.53
N GLN A 106 1.17 26.73 7.27
CA GLN A 106 1.82 25.45 6.98
C GLN A 106 0.89 24.26 7.19
N GLN A 107 0.06 24.28 8.23
CA GLN A 107 -0.96 23.26 8.49
C GLN A 107 -1.96 23.19 7.34
N HIS A 108 -2.45 24.34 6.87
CA HIS A 108 -3.37 24.41 5.73
C HIS A 108 -2.73 23.82 4.47
N ALA A 109 -1.51 24.26 4.13
CA ALA A 109 -0.78 23.74 2.97
C ALA A 109 -0.57 22.22 3.06
N PHE A 110 -0.20 21.69 4.22
CA PHE A 110 -0.03 20.26 4.43
C PHE A 110 -1.31 19.44 4.21
N LEU A 111 -2.48 20.02 4.49
CA LEU A 111 -3.79 19.38 4.34
C LEU A 111 -4.41 19.52 2.94
N THR A 112 -3.94 20.47 2.12
CA THR A 112 -4.57 20.79 0.83
C THR A 112 -3.64 20.65 -0.38
N ASP A 113 -2.34 20.87 -0.20
CA ASP A 113 -1.33 20.77 -1.26
C ASP A 113 -0.59 19.42 -1.20
N ALA A 114 -0.82 18.59 -2.22
CA ALA A 114 -0.19 17.28 -2.33
C ALA A 114 1.34 17.35 -2.50
N THR A 115 1.87 18.49 -2.95
CA THR A 115 3.30 18.72 -3.19
C THR A 115 4.03 19.31 -1.98
N PHE A 116 3.29 19.83 -1.00
CA PHE A 116 3.86 20.33 0.24
C PHE A 116 4.53 19.19 1.04
N ALA A 117 5.79 19.39 1.39
CA ALA A 117 6.55 18.52 2.27
C ALA A 117 6.82 19.22 3.60
N PRO A 118 6.59 18.55 4.74
CA PRO A 118 7.14 18.99 6.02
C PRO A 118 8.67 19.18 5.91
N PRO A 119 9.29 20.07 6.70
CA PRO A 119 10.74 20.22 6.71
C PRO A 119 11.45 18.90 6.98
N ALA A 120 12.40 18.53 6.12
CA ALA A 120 13.10 17.24 6.13
C ALA A 120 12.18 16.00 6.06
N GLY A 121 10.95 16.17 5.55
CA GLY A 121 9.98 15.10 5.37
C GLY A 121 9.61 14.88 3.89
N GLU A 122 8.51 14.16 3.68
CA GLU A 122 8.02 13.73 2.37
C GLU A 122 6.66 14.40 2.06
N SER A 123 6.46 14.83 0.81
CA SER A 123 5.15 15.29 0.33
C SER A 123 4.20 14.11 0.13
N PHE A 124 2.89 14.36 0.05
CA PHE A 124 1.94 13.29 -0.29
C PHE A 124 2.24 12.72 -1.68
N ALA A 125 2.56 13.58 -2.64
CA ALA A 125 2.89 13.20 -4.01
C ALA A 125 4.14 12.30 -4.08
N ALA A 126 5.20 12.64 -3.34
CA ALA A 126 6.41 11.81 -3.27
C ALA A 126 6.13 10.45 -2.61
N PHE A 127 5.38 10.46 -1.51
CA PHE A 127 4.97 9.24 -0.81
C PHE A 127 4.13 8.32 -1.69
N TYR A 128 3.14 8.88 -2.39
CA TYR A 128 2.31 8.15 -3.34
C TYR A 128 3.17 7.56 -4.47
N HIS A 129 4.01 8.39 -5.11
CA HIS A 129 4.86 7.98 -6.23
C HIS A 129 5.79 6.82 -5.87
N ARG A 130 6.47 6.89 -4.71
CA ARG A 130 7.33 5.79 -4.20
C ARG A 130 6.58 4.47 -4.09
N THR A 131 5.41 4.49 -3.45
CA THR A 131 4.61 3.27 -3.25
C THR A 131 4.01 2.75 -4.56
N ALA A 132 3.64 3.64 -5.48
CA ALA A 132 3.10 3.31 -6.80
C ALA A 132 4.14 2.63 -7.69
N LEU A 133 5.35 3.17 -7.77
CA LEU A 133 6.45 2.56 -8.55
C LEU A 133 6.76 1.15 -8.05
N TRP A 134 6.86 0.98 -6.73
CA TRP A 134 7.08 -0.33 -6.14
C TRP A 134 5.96 -1.33 -6.48
N LEU A 135 4.70 -0.88 -6.46
CA LEU A 135 3.55 -1.73 -6.80
C LEU A 135 3.59 -2.18 -8.27
N ASP A 136 3.94 -1.26 -9.17
CA ASP A 136 4.05 -1.53 -10.61
C ASP A 136 5.18 -2.52 -10.91
N ASP A 137 6.32 -2.44 -10.20
CA ASP A 137 7.44 -3.39 -10.30
C ASP A 137 7.04 -4.80 -9.87
N ILE A 138 6.36 -4.95 -8.72
CA ILE A 138 6.00 -6.29 -8.23
C ILE A 138 4.90 -6.96 -9.07
N SER A 139 4.06 -6.17 -9.75
CA SER A 139 2.99 -6.67 -10.62
C SER A 139 3.49 -7.50 -11.80
N GLN A 140 4.76 -7.36 -12.14
CA GLN A 140 5.41 -8.03 -13.27
C GLN A 140 6.27 -9.23 -12.84
N THR A 141 6.50 -9.40 -11.53
CA THR A 141 7.52 -10.33 -11.03
C THR A 141 6.95 -11.47 -10.20
N LEU A 142 5.76 -11.32 -9.62
CA LEU A 142 5.18 -12.29 -8.71
C LEU A 142 3.72 -12.63 -9.04
N PRO A 143 3.31 -13.92 -8.94
CA PRO A 143 1.92 -14.31 -9.11
C PRO A 143 1.06 -13.99 -7.88
N ALA A 144 1.66 -14.00 -6.68
CA ALA A 144 1.00 -13.66 -5.44
C ALA A 144 1.98 -13.20 -4.37
N ALA A 145 1.57 -12.29 -3.50
CA ALA A 145 2.35 -11.84 -2.35
C ALA A 145 1.46 -11.25 -1.25
N VAL A 146 2.05 -11.01 -0.09
CA VAL A 146 1.46 -10.28 1.04
C VAL A 146 2.22 -8.98 1.25
N VAL A 147 1.51 -7.92 1.62
CA VAL A 147 2.09 -6.65 2.08
C VAL A 147 1.67 -6.39 3.51
N LEU A 148 2.64 -6.07 4.37
CA LEU A 148 2.40 -5.57 5.72
C LEU A 148 2.90 -4.13 5.80
N ALA A 149 1.99 -3.17 5.94
CA ALA A 149 2.35 -1.75 5.96
C ALA A 149 1.34 -0.93 6.77
N ARG A 150 1.70 0.32 7.10
CA ARG A 150 0.77 1.23 7.77
C ARG A 150 -0.47 1.50 6.89
N PRO A 151 -1.64 1.82 7.49
CA PRO A 151 -2.86 2.06 6.73
C PRO A 151 -2.73 3.11 5.60
N ALA A 152 -1.91 4.15 5.80
CA ALA A 152 -1.68 5.18 4.78
C ALA A 152 -0.93 4.64 3.55
N VAL A 153 -0.02 3.68 3.74
CA VAL A 153 0.71 3.01 2.66
C VAL A 153 -0.23 2.11 1.88
N VAL A 154 -1.01 1.26 2.58
CA VAL A 154 -2.03 0.42 1.94
C VAL A 154 -2.99 1.28 1.14
N ARG A 155 -3.46 2.40 1.70
CA ARG A 155 -4.30 3.37 0.98
C ARG A 155 -3.64 3.86 -0.30
N ASN A 156 -2.36 4.22 -0.32
CA ASN A 156 -1.69 4.64 -1.56
C ASN A 156 -1.63 3.52 -2.60
N LEU A 157 -1.41 2.25 -2.20
CA LEU A 157 -1.49 1.12 -3.11
C LEU A 157 -2.89 1.02 -3.74
N LEU A 158 -3.94 1.21 -2.94
CA LEU A 158 -5.33 1.22 -3.42
C LEU A 158 -5.61 2.40 -4.35
N LEU A 159 -5.08 3.59 -4.04
CA LEU A 159 -5.20 4.76 -4.92
C LEU A 159 -4.53 4.48 -6.28
N ARG A 160 -3.37 3.83 -6.29
CA ARG A 160 -2.67 3.44 -7.52
C ARG A 160 -3.50 2.45 -8.37
N VAL A 161 -4.22 1.55 -7.71
CA VAL A 161 -5.17 0.61 -8.35
C VAL A 161 -6.40 1.33 -8.90
N LEU A 162 -7.04 2.19 -8.11
CA LEU A 162 -8.32 2.80 -8.46
C LEU A 162 -8.20 3.94 -9.48
N TYR A 163 -7.10 4.68 -9.43
CA TYR A 163 -6.87 5.89 -10.25
C TYR A 163 -5.75 5.68 -11.28
N GLN A 164 -5.54 4.43 -11.72
CA GLN A 164 -4.56 4.13 -12.78
C GLN A 164 -4.89 4.88 -14.07
N GLY A 165 -3.90 5.61 -14.61
CA GLY A 165 -4.05 6.32 -15.88
C GLY A 165 -4.77 7.66 -15.76
N GLU A 166 -5.21 8.04 -14.56
CA GLU A 166 -5.59 9.42 -14.27
C GLU A 166 -4.35 10.32 -14.14
N GLY A 167 -4.58 11.63 -14.06
CA GLY A 167 -3.53 12.63 -13.85
C GLY A 167 -2.94 12.57 -12.43
N ALA A 168 -2.70 13.74 -11.84
CA ALA A 168 -2.11 13.81 -10.51
C ALA A 168 -3.07 13.26 -9.44
N VAL A 169 -2.68 12.18 -8.77
CA VAL A 169 -3.36 11.66 -7.57
C VAL A 169 -2.93 12.49 -6.36
N GLY A 170 -3.91 13.10 -5.70
CA GLY A 170 -3.71 14.01 -4.57
C GLY A 170 -4.56 13.68 -3.33
N LEU A 171 -4.51 14.57 -2.33
CA LEU A 171 -5.17 14.41 -1.03
C LEU A 171 -6.69 14.21 -1.13
N ALA A 172 -7.34 14.83 -2.12
CA ALA A 172 -8.78 14.64 -2.38
C ALA A 172 -9.15 13.20 -2.82
N HIS A 173 -8.23 12.47 -3.44
CA HIS A 173 -8.42 11.06 -3.76
C HIS A 173 -8.21 10.20 -2.51
N ALA A 174 -7.17 10.51 -1.73
CA ALA A 174 -6.87 9.83 -0.47
C ALA A 174 -8.02 9.96 0.56
N ALA A 175 -8.77 11.06 0.54
CA ALA A 175 -9.95 11.25 1.38
C ALA A 175 -11.15 10.38 1.02
N ARG A 176 -11.14 9.69 -0.13
CA ARG A 176 -12.25 8.82 -0.59
C ARG A 176 -12.05 7.35 -0.25
N VAL A 177 -10.88 6.96 0.25
CA VAL A 177 -10.52 5.57 0.52
C VAL A 177 -10.11 5.43 1.97
N ASP A 178 -10.99 4.84 2.76
CA ASP A 178 -10.71 4.49 4.15
C ASP A 178 -10.05 3.11 4.22
N VAL A 179 -8.92 3.05 4.93
CA VAL A 179 -8.25 1.80 5.29
C VAL A 179 -8.19 1.74 6.81
N PRO A 180 -9.07 0.95 7.46
CA PRO A 180 -9.02 0.78 8.90
C PRO A 180 -7.69 0.16 9.34
N PRO A 181 -7.14 0.53 10.52
CA PRO A 181 -6.04 -0.23 11.11
C PRO A 181 -6.47 -1.68 11.39
N LEU A 182 -5.51 -2.61 11.37
CA LEU A 182 -5.77 -4.04 11.60
C LEU A 182 -6.86 -4.60 10.65
N SER A 183 -6.74 -4.25 9.38
CA SER A 183 -7.63 -4.74 8.32
C SER A 183 -6.82 -5.30 7.15
N TYR A 184 -7.48 -6.01 6.24
CA TYR A 184 -6.89 -6.46 4.99
C TYR A 184 -7.72 -6.05 3.78
N SER A 185 -7.02 -5.79 2.68
CA SER A 185 -7.57 -5.50 1.37
C SER A 185 -6.95 -6.43 0.35
N LEU A 186 -7.68 -6.77 -0.71
CA LEU A 186 -7.19 -7.64 -1.78
C LEU A 186 -7.20 -6.85 -3.09
N ILE A 187 -6.03 -6.74 -3.71
CA ILE A 187 -5.90 -6.19 -5.07
C ILE A 187 -5.33 -7.24 -6.02
N SER A 188 -5.57 -7.05 -7.31
CA SER A 188 -5.01 -7.91 -8.35
C SER A 188 -4.66 -7.12 -9.59
N CYS A 189 -3.66 -7.59 -10.34
CA CYS A 189 -3.28 -7.08 -11.65
C CYS A 189 -3.31 -8.21 -12.66
N HIS A 190 -3.97 -8.02 -13.79
CA HIS A 190 -3.94 -8.96 -14.91
C HIS A 190 -3.79 -8.19 -16.21
N ALA A 191 -2.77 -8.52 -17.02
CA ALA A 191 -2.45 -7.82 -18.26
C ALA A 191 -2.37 -6.28 -18.08
N GLY A 192 -1.75 -5.85 -16.98
CA GLY A 192 -1.59 -4.43 -16.62
C GLY A 192 -2.86 -3.74 -16.07
N GLN A 193 -3.98 -4.46 -15.99
CA GLN A 193 -5.25 -3.94 -15.48
C GLN A 193 -5.40 -4.25 -13.99
N TRP A 194 -5.47 -3.20 -13.18
CA TRP A 194 -5.65 -3.32 -11.73
C TRP A 194 -7.13 -3.48 -11.34
N ARG A 195 -7.37 -4.25 -10.28
CA ARG A 195 -8.69 -4.45 -9.69
C ARG A 195 -8.61 -4.49 -8.17
N LEU A 196 -9.55 -3.80 -7.51
CA LEU A 196 -9.84 -3.94 -6.09
C LEU A 196 -10.87 -5.06 -5.89
N GLY A 197 -10.50 -6.10 -5.14
CA GLY A 197 -11.37 -7.25 -4.84
C GLY A 197 -12.01 -7.17 -3.45
N LEU A 198 -11.27 -6.70 -2.45
CA LEU A 198 -11.74 -6.53 -1.07
C LEU A 198 -11.14 -5.26 -0.48
N LEU A 199 -11.90 -4.56 0.36
CA LEU A 199 -11.47 -3.35 1.04
C LEU A 199 -11.75 -3.44 2.53
N GLY A 200 -10.70 -3.28 3.35
CA GLY A 200 -10.83 -3.00 4.78
C GLY A 200 -11.52 -4.08 5.62
N VAL A 201 -11.37 -5.36 5.25
CA VAL A 201 -11.95 -6.46 6.04
C VAL A 201 -11.19 -6.57 7.37
N PRO A 202 -11.85 -6.60 8.53
CA PRO A 202 -11.15 -6.68 9.83
C PRO A 202 -10.28 -7.94 9.93
N ALA A 203 -9.06 -7.80 10.44
CA ALA A 203 -8.25 -8.96 10.79
C ALA A 203 -8.86 -9.65 12.02
N GLU A 204 -9.07 -10.97 11.95
CA GLU A 204 -9.59 -11.74 13.08
C GLU A 204 -8.60 -11.71 14.26
N GLY A 205 -9.12 -11.55 15.49
CA GLY A 205 -8.33 -11.61 16.72
C GLY A 205 -7.72 -10.28 17.23
N ALA A 206 -8.21 -9.13 16.75
CA ALA A 206 -7.90 -7.82 17.31
C ALA A 206 -8.65 -7.52 18.63
#